data_AF-A0A7S1B9X7-F1
#
_entry.id   AF-A0A7S1B9X7-F1
#
_cell.length_a   1.000
_cell.length_b   1.000
_cell.length_c   1.000
_cell.angle_alpha   90.00
_cell.angle_beta   90.00
_cell.angle_gamma   90.00
#
_symmetry.space_group_name_H-M   'P 1'
#
loop_
_entity.id
_entity.type
_entity.pdbx_description
1 polymer ?
#
loop_
_entity_poly.entity_id
_entity_poly.type
_entity_poly.pdbx_seq_one_letter_code
_entity_poly.pdbx_strand_id
1 'polypeptide(L)'
;MRDHKDALDNHQLFMLHYTSVTEYLGTLQSVSQEMERHRKFTALYYLAAAVSDFYIPEEALSEHKIQSSEGKILLELDPVPKCLGKLCRDWSPNGYVVSFKLETDEEILKSKAKAAVEKYGVRVVVANMLHKRNGQVFIMSRDDWKEVRLEDEEGEIEEHIVDEVISHHYEYMASMGAVWMGKGEQNGRPSRRHHSLLDLKWWSKLGKIVWNWSQPVLGAWLSYWISNVIRQSLIEQ
;
A
#
# COMPACT_ATOMS: atom_id res chain seq x y z
N MET A 1 -2.34 -16.07 -13.25
CA MET A 1 -2.18 -15.76 -14.71
C MET A 1 -3.48 -15.31 -15.37
N ARG A 2 -4.64 -15.92 -15.07
CA ARG A 2 -5.94 -15.42 -15.57
C ARG A 2 -6.25 -14.02 -15.03
N ASP A 3 -6.09 -13.81 -13.73
CA ASP A 3 -6.40 -12.53 -13.07
C ASP A 3 -5.53 -11.38 -13.59
N HIS A 4 -4.27 -11.65 -13.94
CA HIS A 4 -3.38 -10.66 -14.56
C HIS A 4 -3.85 -10.24 -15.95
N LYS A 5 -4.24 -11.22 -16.79
CA LYS A 5 -4.76 -10.95 -18.13
C LYS A 5 -6.09 -10.20 -18.05
N ASP A 6 -6.97 -10.63 -17.16
CA ASP A 6 -8.27 -10.00 -16.95
C ASP A 6 -8.11 -8.55 -16.42
N ALA A 7 -7.15 -8.28 -15.53
CA ALA A 7 -6.87 -6.93 -15.05
C ALA A 7 -6.29 -6.02 -16.14
N LEU A 8 -5.48 -6.56 -17.06
CA LEU A 8 -4.99 -5.84 -18.24
C LEU A 8 -6.12 -5.53 -19.21
N ASP A 9 -6.93 -6.53 -19.56
CA ASP A 9 -8.03 -6.42 -20.53
C ASP A 9 -9.12 -5.44 -20.02
N ASN A 10 -9.30 -5.33 -18.70
CA ASN A 10 -10.25 -4.40 -18.07
C ASN A 10 -9.65 -3.02 -17.69
N HIS A 11 -8.41 -2.72 -18.11
CA HIS A 11 -7.72 -1.45 -17.78
C HIS A 11 -7.59 -1.17 -16.28
N GLN A 12 -7.48 -2.21 -15.45
CA GLN A 12 -7.28 -2.13 -14.00
C GLN A 12 -5.81 -2.25 -13.60
N LEU A 13 -4.95 -2.72 -14.52
CA LEU A 13 -3.51 -2.85 -14.32
C LEU A 13 -2.75 -2.08 -15.41
N PHE A 14 -1.85 -1.20 -14.98
CA PHE A 14 -0.92 -0.50 -15.85
C PHE A 14 0.50 -0.68 -15.30
N MET A 15 1.41 -1.22 -16.13
CA MET A 15 2.78 -1.54 -15.73
C MET A 15 3.75 -0.50 -16.28
N LEU A 16 4.52 0.11 -15.37
CA LEU A 16 5.62 1.01 -15.68
C LEU A 16 6.93 0.36 -15.25
N HIS A 17 7.89 0.33 -16.18
CA HIS A 17 9.21 -0.23 -15.92
C HIS A 17 10.20 0.88 -15.64
N TYR A 18 11.10 0.63 -14.68
CA TYR A 18 12.25 1.46 -14.37
C TYR A 18 13.43 0.55 -14.03
N THR A 19 14.64 1.02 -14.27
CA THR A 19 15.89 0.30 -13.97
C THR A 19 16.78 1.10 -13.03
N SER A 20 16.92 2.41 -13.28
CA SER A 20 17.78 3.27 -12.47
C SER A 20 17.01 4.00 -11.35
N VAL A 21 17.73 4.47 -10.32
CA VAL A 21 17.13 5.29 -9.27
C VAL A 21 16.59 6.62 -9.82
N THR A 22 17.24 7.19 -10.83
CA THR A 22 16.81 8.42 -11.49
C THR A 22 15.47 8.22 -12.22
N GLU A 23 15.34 7.13 -12.98
CA GLU A 23 14.09 6.76 -13.65
C GLU A 23 12.96 6.51 -12.64
N TYR A 24 13.26 5.78 -11.56
CA TYR A 24 12.30 5.53 -10.49
C TYR A 24 11.78 6.84 -9.89
N LEU A 25 12.68 7.77 -9.54
CA LEU A 25 12.31 9.05 -8.91
C LEU A 25 11.51 9.95 -9.86
N GLY A 26 11.91 10.04 -11.13
CA GLY A 26 11.18 10.82 -12.14
C GLY A 26 9.79 10.25 -12.44
N THR A 27 9.69 8.92 -12.52
CA THR A 27 8.41 8.22 -12.71
C THR A 27 7.50 8.42 -11.51
N LEU A 28 8.03 8.25 -10.28
CA LEU A 28 7.28 8.45 -9.05
C LEU A 28 6.73 9.88 -8.96
N GLN A 29 7.56 10.88 -9.25
CA GLN A 29 7.13 12.28 -9.25
C GLN A 29 5.98 12.51 -10.23
N SER A 30 6.15 12.09 -11.48
CA SER A 30 5.17 12.34 -12.56
C SER A 30 3.83 11.67 -12.27
N VAL A 31 3.86 10.38 -11.89
CA VAL A 31 2.63 9.64 -11.53
C VAL A 31 1.97 10.26 -10.31
N SER A 32 2.75 10.70 -9.32
CA SER A 32 2.19 11.26 -8.09
C SER A 32 1.44 12.57 -8.33
N GLN A 33 1.98 13.45 -9.17
CA GLN A 33 1.34 14.72 -9.52
C GLN A 33 0.04 14.51 -10.32
N GLU A 34 0.01 13.55 -11.24
CA GLU A 34 -1.21 13.21 -11.97
C GLU A 34 -2.27 12.59 -11.07
N MET A 35 -1.87 11.72 -10.14
CA MET A 35 -2.78 11.15 -9.15
C MET A 35 -3.32 12.20 -8.17
N GLU A 36 -2.51 13.18 -7.74
CA GLU A 36 -3.01 14.32 -6.97
C GLU A 36 -4.04 15.13 -7.76
N ARG A 37 -3.78 15.38 -9.06
CA ARG A 37 -4.71 16.14 -9.90
C ARG A 37 -6.07 15.44 -10.07
N HIS A 38 -6.07 14.12 -10.20
CA HIS A 38 -7.25 13.36 -10.65
C HIS A 38 -7.91 12.47 -9.58
N ARG A 39 -7.22 12.17 -8.47
CA ARG A 39 -7.66 11.19 -7.45
C ARG A 39 -7.54 11.73 -6.04
N LYS A 40 -6.53 12.57 -5.73
CA LYS A 40 -6.33 13.18 -4.40
C LYS A 40 -6.34 12.11 -3.29
N PHE A 41 -7.24 12.23 -2.33
CA PHE A 41 -7.39 11.33 -1.19
C PHE A 41 -7.85 9.91 -1.55
N THR A 42 -8.35 9.67 -2.78
CA THR A 42 -8.63 8.31 -3.25
C THR A 42 -7.40 7.62 -3.82
N ALA A 43 -6.28 8.33 -4.02
CA ALA A 43 -5.02 7.73 -4.44
C ALA A 43 -4.34 7.07 -3.24
N LEU A 44 -3.87 5.84 -3.43
CA LEU A 44 -3.05 5.11 -2.47
C LEU A 44 -1.68 4.82 -3.09
N TYR A 45 -0.62 5.16 -2.37
CA TYR A 45 0.76 4.88 -2.77
C TYR A 45 1.31 3.78 -1.88
N TYR A 46 1.58 2.61 -2.45
CA TYR A 46 2.16 1.46 -1.76
C TYR A 46 3.64 1.32 -2.13
N LEU A 47 4.53 1.97 -1.38
CA LEU A 47 5.93 2.15 -1.75
C LEU A 47 6.85 1.03 -1.23
N ALA A 48 6.72 -0.16 -1.82
CA ALA A 48 7.48 -1.36 -1.43
C ALA A 48 8.85 -1.51 -2.14
N ALA A 49 9.20 -0.61 -3.06
CA ALA A 49 10.46 -0.67 -3.78
C ALA A 49 11.68 -0.49 -2.85
N ALA A 50 12.70 -1.32 -3.02
CA ALA A 50 14.02 -1.12 -2.41
C ALA A 50 14.81 -0.09 -3.21
N VAL A 51 14.68 1.19 -2.84
CA VAL A 51 15.35 2.30 -3.53
C VAL A 51 16.76 2.48 -2.99
N SER A 52 17.75 2.65 -3.87
CA SER A 52 19.13 2.94 -3.48
C SER A 52 19.22 4.17 -2.57
N ASP A 53 20.01 4.08 -1.50
CA ASP A 53 20.27 5.23 -0.60
C ASP A 53 21.36 6.16 -1.15
N PHE A 54 22.19 5.68 -2.06
CA PHE A 54 23.30 6.40 -2.67
C PHE A 54 23.29 6.23 -4.19
N TYR A 55 23.83 7.20 -4.92
CA TYR A 55 23.94 7.21 -6.38
C TYR A 55 25.20 7.95 -6.84
N ILE A 56 25.55 7.81 -8.11
CA ILE A 56 26.61 8.62 -8.74
C ILE A 56 25.91 9.70 -9.58
N PRO A 57 26.17 11.00 -9.36
CA PRO A 57 25.67 12.07 -10.19
C PRO A 57 26.08 11.90 -11.66
N GLU A 58 25.26 12.37 -12.59
CA GLU A 58 25.51 12.16 -14.03
C GLU A 58 26.82 12.82 -14.47
N GLU A 59 27.12 13.99 -13.91
CA GLU A 59 28.37 14.72 -14.09
C GLU A 59 29.62 13.99 -13.58
N ALA A 60 29.45 13.00 -12.70
CA ALA A 60 30.52 12.19 -12.13
C ALA A 60 30.58 10.76 -12.72
N LEU A 61 29.64 10.40 -13.60
CA LEU A 61 29.64 9.09 -14.27
C LEU A 61 30.75 9.03 -15.32
N SER A 62 31.64 8.05 -15.20
CA SER A 62 32.64 7.75 -16.23
C SER A 62 31.96 7.27 -17.50
N GLU A 63 32.26 7.89 -18.64
CA GLU A 63 31.76 7.47 -19.96
C GLU A 63 32.26 6.08 -20.36
N HIS A 64 33.40 5.66 -19.80
CA HIS A 64 34.05 4.41 -20.15
C HIS A 64 34.20 3.48 -18.95
N LYS A 65 34.31 2.19 -19.24
CA LYS A 65 34.56 1.15 -18.24
C LYS A 65 35.83 1.51 -17.44
N ILE A 66 35.69 1.55 -16.13
CA ILE A 66 36.81 1.74 -15.20
C ILE A 66 37.75 0.54 -15.31
N GLN A 67 39.04 0.78 -15.49
CA GLN A 67 40.03 -0.26 -15.76
C GLN A 67 40.52 -0.92 -14.47
N SER A 68 40.43 -2.24 -14.38
CA SER A 68 40.79 -3.00 -13.17
C SER A 68 42.30 -3.23 -13.00
N SER A 69 43.11 -2.91 -14.02
CA SER A 69 44.57 -3.08 -14.00
C SER A 69 45.30 -2.00 -13.20
N GLU A 70 44.62 -0.91 -12.84
CA GLU A 70 45.22 0.26 -12.19
C GLU A 70 45.24 0.18 -10.66
N GLY A 71 44.82 -0.94 -10.09
CA GLY A 71 44.86 -1.20 -8.65
C GLY A 71 43.54 -0.94 -7.95
N LYS A 72 43.59 -0.37 -6.74
CA LYS A 72 42.40 -0.15 -5.91
C LYS A 72 41.54 0.97 -6.48
N ILE A 73 40.22 0.78 -6.46
CA ILE A 73 39.23 1.79 -6.82
C ILE A 73 38.71 2.50 -5.57
N LEU A 74 38.53 3.82 -5.67
CA LEU A 74 37.75 4.62 -4.72
C LEU A 74 36.41 4.96 -5.40
N LEU A 75 35.30 4.61 -4.76
CA LEU A 75 33.95 4.96 -5.22
C LEU A 75 33.39 6.04 -4.31
N GLU A 76 33.15 7.22 -4.88
CA GLU A 76 32.46 8.33 -4.22
C GLU A 76 31.00 8.30 -4.66
N LEU A 77 30.08 8.27 -3.69
CA LEU A 77 28.65 8.17 -3.92
C LEU A 77 27.94 9.28 -3.15
N ASP A 78 26.97 9.92 -3.80
CA ASP A 78 26.15 10.95 -3.20
C ASP A 78 24.87 10.36 -2.61
N PRO A 79 24.36 10.90 -1.49
CA PRO A 79 23.12 10.44 -0.91
C PRO A 79 21.93 10.79 -1.82
N VAL A 80 21.04 9.83 -2.04
CA VAL A 80 19.81 10.05 -2.80
C VAL A 80 18.88 11.00 -2.03
N PRO A 81 18.33 12.04 -2.69
CA PRO A 81 17.39 12.95 -2.05
C PRO A 81 16.21 12.19 -1.43
N LYS A 82 15.84 12.55 -0.20
CA LYS A 82 14.74 11.89 0.52
C LYS A 82 13.37 12.34 -0.04
N CYS A 83 12.97 11.72 -1.14
CA CYS A 83 11.77 12.09 -1.91
C CYS A 83 10.44 11.77 -1.23
N LEU A 84 10.40 10.90 -0.21
CA LEU A 84 9.16 10.61 0.54
C LEU A 84 8.54 11.89 1.14
N GLY A 85 9.36 12.80 1.65
CA GLY A 85 8.87 14.08 2.16
C GLY A 85 8.33 15.00 1.07
N LYS A 86 8.96 14.99 -0.12
CA LYS A 86 8.46 15.75 -1.28
C LYS A 86 7.16 15.16 -1.81
N LEU A 87 7.04 13.83 -1.82
CA LEU A 87 5.81 13.15 -2.20
C LEU A 87 4.64 13.62 -1.33
N CYS A 88 4.79 13.55 -0.01
CA CYS A 88 3.68 13.84 0.91
C CYS A 88 3.39 15.33 1.09
N ARG A 89 4.31 16.24 0.74
CA ARG A 89 4.10 17.69 0.88
C ARG A 89 3.81 18.41 -0.43
N ASP A 90 4.49 18.01 -1.49
CA ASP A 90 4.56 18.78 -2.73
C ASP A 90 3.90 18.04 -3.90
N TRP A 91 4.16 16.74 -4.06
CA TRP A 91 3.71 16.00 -5.26
C TRP A 91 2.30 15.43 -5.12
N SER A 92 1.94 14.92 -3.94
CA SER A 92 0.62 14.36 -3.65
C SER A 92 0.25 14.56 -2.17
N PRO A 93 -0.02 15.80 -1.76
CA PRO A 93 -0.35 16.13 -0.38
C PRO A 93 -1.66 15.49 0.12
N ASN A 94 -2.60 15.18 -0.77
CA ASN A 94 -3.84 14.51 -0.37
C ASN A 94 -3.75 12.98 -0.50
N GLY A 95 -2.73 12.44 -1.16
CA GLY A 95 -2.52 11.02 -1.34
C GLY A 95 -2.35 10.24 -0.04
N TYR A 96 -2.80 8.99 -0.03
CA TYR A 96 -2.59 8.08 1.09
C TYR A 96 -1.29 7.29 0.91
N VAL A 97 -0.22 7.73 1.58
CA VAL A 97 1.12 7.16 1.40
C VAL A 97 1.43 6.09 2.45
N VAL A 98 1.71 4.89 1.96
CA VAL A 98 2.21 3.73 2.71
C VAL A 98 3.67 3.50 2.34
N SER A 99 4.55 3.43 3.33
CA SER A 99 5.97 3.17 3.13
C SER A 99 6.44 1.93 3.87
N PHE A 100 7.55 1.36 3.43
CA PHE A 100 8.10 0.13 4.00
C PHE A 100 9.39 0.39 4.76
N LYS A 101 9.56 -0.32 5.88
CA LYS A 101 10.81 -0.36 6.66
C LYS A 101 11.17 -1.79 6.99
N LEU A 102 12.47 -2.07 6.91
CA LEU A 102 13.05 -3.38 7.18
C LEU A 102 14.26 -3.17 8.09
N GLU A 103 14.27 -3.86 9.23
CA GLU A 103 15.39 -3.82 10.18
C GLU A 103 15.59 -5.21 10.81
N THR A 104 16.65 -5.35 11.60
CA THR A 104 16.97 -6.56 12.37
C THR A 104 16.66 -6.44 13.86
N ASP A 105 16.42 -5.23 14.35
CA ASP A 105 16.11 -4.90 15.75
C ASP A 105 14.76 -4.16 15.83
N GLU A 106 13.89 -4.59 16.74
CA GLU A 106 12.50 -4.12 16.82
C GLU A 106 12.38 -2.70 17.37
N GLU A 107 13.22 -2.32 18.34
CA GLU A 107 13.20 -0.97 18.92
C GLU A 107 13.71 0.05 17.91
N ILE A 108 14.76 -0.31 17.16
CA ILE A 108 15.25 0.50 16.03
C ILE A 108 14.17 0.58 14.96
N LEU A 109 13.51 -0.53 14.62
CA LEU A 109 12.46 -0.57 13.61
C LEU A 109 11.30 0.38 13.98
N LYS A 110 10.80 0.27 15.21
CA LYS A 110 9.73 1.11 15.74
C LYS A 110 10.10 2.58 15.76
N SER A 111 11.31 2.91 16.22
CA SER A 111 11.83 4.27 16.22
C SER A 111 11.93 4.84 14.80
N LYS A 112 12.45 4.07 13.83
CA LYS A 112 12.55 4.49 12.43
C LYS A 112 11.19 4.63 11.76
N ALA A 113 10.23 3.76 12.08
CA ALA A 113 8.87 3.84 11.60
C ALA A 113 8.17 5.12 12.10
N LYS A 114 8.27 5.40 13.41
CA LYS A 114 7.74 6.64 14.00
C LYS A 114 8.37 7.89 13.36
N ALA A 115 9.70 7.90 13.24
CA ALA A 115 10.41 9.00 12.62
C ALA A 115 10.00 9.22 11.16
N ALA A 116 9.68 8.16 10.41
CA ALA A 116 9.21 8.28 9.04
C ALA A 116 7.83 8.96 8.96
N VAL A 117 6.89 8.59 9.85
CA VAL A 117 5.57 9.23 9.97
C VAL A 117 5.74 10.73 10.28
N GLU A 118 6.52 11.05 11.31
CA GLU A 118 6.71 12.44 11.76
C GLU A 118 7.47 13.31 10.76
N LYS A 119 8.57 12.79 10.19
CA LYS A 119 9.48 13.56 9.32
C LYS A 119 8.95 13.70 7.90
N TYR A 120 8.35 12.63 7.36
CA TYR A 120 7.95 12.61 5.95
C TYR A 120 6.45 12.82 5.76
N GLY A 121 5.62 12.67 6.81
CA GLY A 121 4.18 12.80 6.69
C GLY A 121 3.50 11.61 6.01
N VAL A 122 4.16 10.44 5.99
CA VAL A 122 3.53 9.20 5.53
C VAL A 122 2.39 8.81 6.47
N ARG A 123 1.33 8.23 5.93
CA ARG A 123 0.14 7.86 6.72
C ARG A 123 0.36 6.55 7.47
N VAL A 124 1.01 5.60 6.81
CA VAL A 124 1.30 4.28 7.35
C VAL A 124 2.74 3.89 7.04
N VAL A 125 3.39 3.24 8.00
CA VAL A 125 4.63 2.50 7.77
C VAL A 125 4.38 1.03 8.05
N VAL A 126 4.56 0.18 7.04
CA VAL A 126 4.62 -1.27 7.20
C VAL A 126 6.07 -1.63 7.52
N ALA A 127 6.27 -2.24 8.67
CA ALA A 127 7.56 -2.43 9.30
C ALA A 127 7.79 -3.93 9.54
N ASN A 128 8.78 -4.49 8.85
CA ASN A 128 9.07 -5.91 8.92
C ASN A 128 10.42 -6.14 9.62
N MET A 129 10.47 -7.16 10.46
CA MET A 129 11.73 -7.70 10.96
C MET A 129 12.29 -8.68 9.94
N LEU A 130 13.58 -8.55 9.56
CA LEU A 130 14.18 -9.35 8.50
C LEU A 130 13.96 -10.87 8.67
N HIS A 131 14.07 -11.36 9.90
CA HIS A 131 13.96 -12.79 10.24
C HIS A 131 12.50 -13.28 10.42
N LYS A 132 11.51 -12.39 10.41
CA LYS A 132 10.08 -12.74 10.56
C LYS A 132 9.20 -12.22 9.43
N ARG A 133 9.82 -11.67 8.37
CA ARG A 133 9.14 -10.91 7.31
C ARG A 133 8.00 -11.64 6.60
N ASN A 134 8.00 -12.98 6.61
CA ASN A 134 7.01 -13.81 5.94
C ASN A 134 5.80 -14.15 6.82
N GLY A 135 5.84 -13.87 8.13
CA GLY A 135 4.77 -14.28 9.05
C GLY A 135 4.40 -13.26 10.12
N GLN A 136 5.16 -12.17 10.23
CA GLN A 136 4.88 -11.08 11.16
C GLN A 136 5.35 -9.75 10.58
N VAL A 137 4.47 -8.75 10.69
CA VAL A 137 4.75 -7.36 10.38
C VAL A 137 4.15 -6.45 11.44
N PHE A 138 4.68 -5.25 11.53
CA PHE A 138 4.13 -4.20 12.38
C PHE A 138 3.63 -3.06 11.49
N ILE A 139 2.49 -2.49 11.86
CA ILE A 139 1.88 -1.37 11.16
C ILE A 139 1.91 -0.17 12.10
N MET A 140 2.70 0.83 11.71
CA MET A 140 2.72 2.13 12.37
C MET A 140 1.71 3.05 11.68
N SER A 141 0.71 3.52 12.42
CA SER A 141 -0.25 4.51 11.96
C SER A 141 -0.47 5.56 13.05
N ARG A 142 -0.11 6.82 12.79
CA ARG A 142 -0.08 7.90 13.79
C ARG A 142 0.85 7.53 14.96
N ASP A 143 0.29 7.07 16.09
CA ASP A 143 1.01 6.60 17.28
C ASP A 143 0.66 5.14 17.64
N ASP A 144 -0.11 4.46 16.79
CA ASP A 144 -0.50 3.07 16.99
C ASP A 144 0.55 2.14 16.35
N TRP A 145 1.08 1.22 17.16
CA TRP A 145 2.03 0.19 16.74
C TRP A 145 1.33 -1.15 16.83
N LYS A 146 0.71 -1.55 15.71
CA LYS A 146 -0.11 -2.75 15.64
C LYS A 146 0.70 -3.91 15.08
N GLU A 147 0.70 -5.04 15.78
CA GLU A 147 1.24 -6.29 15.27
C GLU A 147 0.21 -6.97 14.37
N VAL A 148 0.66 -7.43 13.20
CA VAL A 148 -0.10 -8.29 12.29
C VAL A 148 0.72 -9.56 12.08
N ARG A 149 0.10 -10.71 12.36
CA ARG A 149 0.77 -12.01 12.33
C ARG A 149 -0.13 -13.02 11.64
N LEU A 150 0.47 -13.91 10.86
CA LEU A 150 -0.23 -15.08 10.32
C LEU A 150 -0.62 -16.02 11.44
N GLU A 151 -1.91 -16.39 11.50
CA GLU A 151 -2.41 -17.42 12.40
C GLU A 151 -2.19 -18.82 11.83
N ASP A 152 -2.31 -18.97 10.50
CA ASP A 152 -2.11 -20.21 9.76
C ASP A 152 -0.85 -20.15 8.88
N GLU A 153 -0.11 -21.27 8.81
CA GLU A 153 1.15 -21.36 8.03
C GLU A 153 0.93 -21.36 6.50
N GLU A 154 -0.30 -21.55 6.04
CA GLU A 154 -0.64 -21.62 4.60
C GLU A 154 -1.02 -20.26 3.97
N GLY A 155 -1.16 -19.20 4.77
CA GLY A 155 -1.58 -17.86 4.29
C GLY A 155 -0.43 -16.97 3.81
N GLU A 156 -0.77 -15.93 3.04
CA GLU A 156 0.16 -14.85 2.65
C GLU A 156 -0.03 -13.63 3.56
N ILE A 157 1.03 -13.15 4.19
CA ILE A 157 0.97 -11.99 5.10
C ILE A 157 0.54 -10.71 4.36
N GLU A 158 0.79 -10.66 3.06
CA GLU A 158 0.38 -9.59 2.14
C GLU A 158 -1.13 -9.35 2.15
N GLU A 159 -1.96 -10.40 2.24
CA GLU A 159 -3.42 -10.26 2.29
C GLU A 159 -3.84 -9.47 3.54
N HIS A 160 -3.29 -9.84 4.70
CA HIS A 160 -3.56 -9.16 5.96
C HIS A 160 -3.03 -7.72 5.98
N ILE A 161 -1.89 -7.45 5.34
CA ILE A 161 -1.35 -6.10 5.19
C ILE A 161 -2.28 -5.24 4.34
N VAL A 162 -2.73 -5.78 3.20
CA VAL A 162 -3.61 -5.08 2.25
C VAL A 162 -4.94 -4.76 2.92
N ASP A 163 -5.54 -5.70 3.65
CA ASP A 163 -6.79 -5.48 4.38
C ASP A 163 -6.68 -4.34 5.40
N GLU A 164 -5.61 -4.31 6.20
CA GLU A 164 -5.39 -3.25 7.18
C GLU A 164 -5.17 -1.89 6.50
N VAL A 165 -4.39 -1.87 5.42
CA VAL A 165 -4.09 -0.67 4.65
C VAL A 165 -5.36 -0.10 4.01
N ILE A 166 -6.19 -0.96 3.42
CA ILE A 166 -7.48 -0.59 2.83
C ILE A 166 -8.42 -0.03 3.89
N SER A 167 -8.52 -0.68 5.06
CA SER A 167 -9.35 -0.22 6.17
C SER A 167 -8.97 1.21 6.59
N HIS A 168 -7.68 1.46 6.84
CA HIS A 168 -7.21 2.81 7.18
C HIS A 168 -7.41 3.83 6.06
N HIS A 169 -7.29 3.41 4.79
CA HIS A 169 -7.52 4.29 3.65
C HIS A 169 -9.00 4.71 3.55
N TYR A 170 -9.94 3.79 3.81
CA TYR A 170 -11.37 4.13 3.88
C TYR A 170 -11.69 5.13 5.00
N GLU A 171 -11.11 4.94 6.19
CA GLU A 171 -11.25 5.90 7.28
C GLU A 171 -10.70 7.28 6.90
N TYR A 172 -9.56 7.31 6.20
CA TYR A 172 -9.00 8.54 5.69
C TYR A 172 -9.93 9.22 4.68
N MET A 173 -10.44 8.51 3.68
CA MET A 173 -11.39 9.05 2.71
C MET A 173 -12.67 9.59 3.38
N ALA A 174 -13.19 8.88 4.39
CA ALA A 174 -14.32 9.34 5.17
C ALA A 174 -14.00 10.64 5.94
N SER A 175 -12.81 10.75 6.53
CA SER A 175 -12.36 11.96 7.23
C SER A 175 -12.20 13.19 6.31
N MET A 176 -11.95 12.96 5.02
CA MET A 176 -11.85 14.01 4.01
C MET A 176 -13.22 14.45 3.45
N GLY A 177 -14.33 13.90 3.96
CA GLY A 177 -15.69 14.25 3.53
C GLY A 177 -16.09 13.64 2.19
N ALA A 178 -15.32 12.67 1.67
CA ALA A 178 -15.56 12.04 0.37
C ALA A 178 -16.57 10.90 0.42
N VAL A 179 -16.80 10.32 1.60
CA VAL A 179 -17.78 9.27 1.84
C VAL A 179 -18.90 9.88 2.68
N TRP A 180 -20.10 9.99 2.12
CA TRP A 180 -21.29 10.39 2.88
C TRP A 180 -21.65 9.29 3.87
N MET A 181 -21.12 9.40 5.09
CA MET A 181 -21.65 8.70 6.26
C MET A 181 -22.96 9.41 6.62
N GLY A 182 -24.10 8.74 6.48
CA GLY A 182 -25.42 9.38 6.56
C GLY A 182 -25.66 10.26 7.80
N LYS A 183 -26.63 11.18 7.70
CA LYS A 183 -27.01 12.11 8.79
C LYS A 183 -27.29 11.36 10.11
N GLY A 184 -26.42 11.53 11.10
CA GLY A 184 -26.68 11.12 12.48
C GLY A 184 -25.45 11.26 13.37
N GLU A 185 -25.52 12.18 14.33
CA GLU A 185 -24.62 12.37 15.49
C GLU A 185 -23.26 13.05 15.23
N GLN A 186 -23.33 14.38 15.13
CA GLN A 186 -22.27 15.23 15.66
C GLN A 186 -22.29 15.15 17.19
N ASN A 187 -21.28 14.47 17.76
CA ASN A 187 -20.66 14.66 19.08
C ASN A 187 -20.35 13.32 19.74
N GLY A 188 -19.10 12.89 19.62
CA GLY A 188 -18.55 11.80 20.42
C GLY A 188 -17.31 11.22 19.77
N ARG A 189 -16.15 11.33 20.44
CA ARG A 189 -15.00 10.48 20.11
C ARG A 189 -15.46 9.01 20.22
N PRO A 190 -15.14 8.12 19.27
CA PRO A 190 -15.51 6.72 19.41
C PRO A 190 -14.76 6.15 20.61
N SER A 191 -15.53 5.72 21.62
CA SER A 191 -15.02 5.05 22.82
C SER A 191 -14.41 3.72 22.40
N ARG A 192 -13.09 3.55 22.63
CA ARG A 192 -12.41 2.25 22.59
C ARG A 192 -13.11 1.30 23.56
N ARG A 193 -13.85 0.32 23.04
CA ARG A 193 -14.24 -0.89 23.77
C ARG A 193 -13.91 -2.10 22.91
N HIS A 194 -13.08 -2.97 23.47
CA HIS A 194 -12.81 -4.32 22.98
C HIS A 194 -14.14 -5.03 22.70
N HIS A 195 -14.40 -5.39 21.44
CA HIS A 195 -15.37 -6.43 21.11
C HIS A 195 -14.83 -7.24 19.93
N SER A 196 -14.80 -8.56 20.17
CA SER A 196 -14.44 -9.62 19.25
C SER A 196 -15.20 -9.54 17.93
N LEU A 197 -14.51 -9.94 16.86
CA LEU A 197 -14.85 -9.77 15.45
C LEU A 197 -16.01 -10.63 14.91
N LEU A 198 -17.01 -10.99 15.70
CA LEU A 198 -18.19 -11.71 15.20
C LEU A 198 -19.45 -11.36 15.99
N ASP A 199 -20.09 -10.23 15.64
CA ASP A 199 -21.46 -9.95 16.08
C ASP A 199 -22.39 -9.92 14.84
N LEU A 200 -23.18 -10.99 14.71
CA LEU A 200 -24.11 -11.32 13.61
C LEU A 200 -25.13 -10.20 13.28
N LYS A 201 -25.25 -9.19 14.15
CA LYS A 201 -26.13 -8.02 13.92
C LYS A 201 -25.55 -7.03 12.90
N TRP A 202 -24.23 -6.94 12.74
CA TRP A 202 -23.61 -6.03 11.75
C TRP A 202 -23.86 -6.50 10.31
N TRP A 203 -23.74 -7.80 10.05
CA TRP A 203 -24.09 -8.43 8.77
C TRP A 203 -25.57 -8.26 8.39
N SER A 204 -26.48 -8.23 9.37
CA SER A 204 -27.91 -7.98 9.09
C SER A 204 -28.21 -6.54 8.67
N LYS A 205 -27.39 -5.56 9.12
CA LYS A 205 -27.47 -4.16 8.72
C LYS A 205 -26.78 -3.91 7.38
N LEU A 206 -25.64 -4.54 7.13
CA LEU A 206 -24.99 -4.56 5.83
C LEU A 206 -25.87 -5.23 4.77
N GLY A 207 -26.53 -6.33 5.10
CA GLY A 207 -27.46 -7.02 4.19
C GLY A 207 -28.57 -6.11 3.68
N LYS A 208 -29.12 -5.20 4.51
CA LYS A 208 -30.14 -4.23 4.08
C LYS A 208 -29.59 -3.08 3.23
N ILE A 209 -28.33 -2.68 3.45
CA ILE A 209 -27.67 -1.62 2.68
C ILE A 209 -27.20 -2.17 1.33
N VAL A 210 -26.61 -3.36 1.33
CA VAL A 210 -26.20 -4.11 0.13
C VAL A 210 -27.43 -4.44 -0.73
N TRP A 211 -28.57 -4.81 -0.13
CA TRP A 211 -29.82 -5.09 -0.86
C TRP A 211 -30.38 -3.89 -1.67
N ASN A 212 -30.10 -2.65 -1.25
CA ASN A 212 -30.53 -1.46 -1.99
C ASN A 212 -29.54 -1.02 -3.09
N TRP A 213 -28.31 -1.56 -3.09
CA TRP A 213 -27.27 -1.28 -4.08
C TRP A 213 -26.98 -2.46 -5.03
N SER A 214 -27.72 -3.57 -4.89
CA SER A 214 -27.32 -4.86 -5.43
C SER A 214 -27.75 -5.19 -6.85
N GLN A 215 -28.51 -4.35 -7.56
CA GLN A 215 -28.93 -4.72 -8.93
C GLN A 215 -27.75 -4.92 -9.91
N PRO A 216 -26.63 -4.17 -9.86
CA PRO A 216 -25.45 -4.44 -10.68
C PRO A 216 -24.50 -5.47 -10.07
N VAL A 217 -24.35 -5.48 -8.74
CA VAL A 217 -23.34 -6.31 -8.04
C VAL A 217 -23.83 -7.75 -7.83
N LEU A 218 -25.11 -7.99 -7.51
CA LEU A 218 -25.68 -9.34 -7.53
C LEU A 218 -25.77 -9.91 -8.94
N GLY A 219 -25.95 -9.08 -9.97
CA GLY A 219 -25.89 -9.54 -11.37
C GLY A 219 -24.52 -10.12 -11.73
N ALA A 220 -23.45 -9.44 -11.33
CA ALA A 220 -22.08 -9.92 -11.54
C ALA A 220 -21.74 -11.14 -10.66
N TRP A 221 -22.15 -11.14 -9.38
CA TRP A 221 -21.91 -12.26 -8.47
C TRP A 221 -22.71 -13.52 -8.83
N LEU A 222 -23.99 -13.37 -9.21
CA LEU A 222 -24.85 -14.47 -9.63
C LEU A 222 -24.42 -15.01 -11.00
N SER A 223 -23.98 -14.15 -11.92
CA SER A 223 -23.40 -14.58 -13.20
C SER A 223 -22.10 -15.37 -12.99
N TYR A 224 -21.22 -14.90 -12.10
CA TYR A 224 -19.99 -15.61 -11.74
C TYR A 224 -20.28 -16.97 -11.08
N TRP A 225 -21.22 -17.01 -10.13
CA TRP A 225 -21.59 -18.25 -9.44
C TRP A 225 -22.28 -19.26 -10.36
N ILE A 226 -23.24 -18.84 -11.19
CA ILE A 226 -23.89 -19.71 -12.19
C ILE A 226 -22.87 -20.21 -13.21
N SER A 227 -21.95 -19.36 -13.67
CA SER A 227 -20.89 -19.76 -14.60
C SER A 227 -19.96 -20.81 -13.98
N ASN A 228 -19.63 -20.68 -12.69
CA ASN A 228 -18.75 -21.63 -12.01
C ASN A 228 -19.44 -22.98 -11.73
N VAL A 229 -20.73 -22.97 -11.39
CA VAL A 229 -21.54 -24.18 -11.18
C VAL A 229 -21.74 -24.94 -12.49
N ILE A 230 -22.05 -24.25 -13.59
CA ILE A 230 -22.16 -24.87 -14.93
C ILE A 230 -20.81 -25.46 -15.35
N ARG A 231 -19.71 -24.75 -15.07
CA ARG A 231 -18.35 -25.21 -15.40
C ARG A 231 -17.95 -26.46 -14.62
N GLN A 232 -18.35 -26.59 -13.35
CA GLN A 232 -18.11 -27.82 -12.59
C GLN A 232 -18.97 -28.99 -13.10
N SER A 233 -20.24 -28.76 -13.46
CA SER A 233 -21.10 -29.81 -14.02
C SER A 233 -20.66 -30.34 -15.39
N LEU A 234 -19.87 -29.56 -16.15
CA LEU A 234 -19.33 -29.95 -17.46
C LEU A 234 -17.96 -30.65 -17.37
N ILE A 235 -17.33 -30.67 -16.19
CA ILE A 235 -16.04 -31.34 -15.94
C ILE A 235 -16.25 -32.75 -15.37
N GLU A 236 -17.46 -33.06 -14.88
CA GLU A 236 -17.82 -34.37 -14.31
C GLU A 236 -18.58 -35.30 -15.28
N GLN A 237 -18.55 -35.04 -16.59
CA GLN A 237 -18.97 -35.97 -17.65
C GLN A 237 -17.81 -36.31 -18.59
#